data_AF-A0A8C4PY57-F1
#
_entry.id   AF-A0A8C4PY57-F1
#
_cell.length_a   1.000
_cell.length_b   1.000
_cell.length_c   1.000
_cell.angle_alpha   90.00
_cell.angle_beta   90.00
_cell.angle_gamma   90.00
#
_symmetry.space_group_name_H-M   'P 1'
#
loop_
_entity.id
_entity.type
_entity.pdbx_description
1 polymer ?
#
loop_
_entity_poly.entity_id
_entity_poly.type
_entity_poly.pdbx_seq_one_letter_code
_entity_poly.pdbx_strand_id
1 'polypeptide(L)'
;MPHLLQEPNWDISDYLSDLYKQLKSWQKVYWYLWGTINFLKCSSCDKNFLCNQLAHCHYHTEMSVCSKVQGQNEVASGTMFYPCCNQLDVPHDIQGQQPKC
;
A
#
# COMPACT_ATOMS: atom_id res chain seq x y z
N MET A 1 -5.86 38.09 -9.03
CA MET A 1 -5.02 36.90 -9.29
C MET A 1 -4.71 36.28 -7.95
N PRO A 2 -5.01 34.99 -7.71
CA PRO A 2 -4.68 34.39 -6.44
C PRO A 2 -3.15 34.29 -6.37
N HIS A 3 -2.57 34.97 -5.37
CA HIS A 3 -1.19 34.74 -4.98
C HIS A 3 -1.08 33.26 -4.62
N LEU A 4 -0.26 32.52 -5.38
CA LEU A 4 0.11 31.16 -5.04
C LEU A 4 0.69 31.21 -3.63
N LEU A 5 -0.04 30.60 -2.68
CA LEU A 5 0.41 30.45 -1.30
C LEU A 5 1.73 29.68 -1.36
N GLN A 6 2.83 30.41 -1.22
CA GLN A 6 4.14 29.80 -1.11
C GLN A 6 4.18 29.18 0.28
N GLU A 7 4.07 27.85 0.33
CA GLU A 7 4.18 27.09 1.58
C GLU A 7 5.54 27.43 2.22
N PRO A 8 5.58 28.17 3.35
CA PRO A 8 6.81 28.79 3.85
C PRO A 8 7.84 27.75 4.35
N ASN A 9 7.43 26.49 4.51
CA ASN A 9 8.22 25.42 5.10
C ASN A 9 8.57 24.31 4.11
N TRP A 10 8.32 24.49 2.81
CA TRP A 10 8.62 23.47 1.80
C TRP A 10 9.73 23.91 0.86
N ASP A 11 10.87 23.22 0.92
CA ASP A 11 12.00 23.39 -0.02
C ASP A 11 12.21 22.10 -0.82
N ILE A 12 12.15 22.22 -2.15
CA ILE A 12 12.37 21.10 -3.08
C ILE A 12 13.79 20.52 -2.95
N SER A 13 14.78 21.35 -2.65
CA SER A 13 16.19 20.96 -2.53
C SER A 13 16.40 20.04 -1.34
N ASP A 14 15.75 20.34 -0.21
CA ASP A 14 15.78 19.51 0.99
C ASP A 14 15.10 18.16 0.73
N TYR A 15 13.93 18.19 0.09
CA TYR A 15 13.21 16.96 -0.28
C TYR A 15 14.02 16.06 -1.23
N LEU A 16 14.62 16.64 -2.28
CA LEU A 16 15.48 15.91 -3.21
C LEU A 16 16.73 15.36 -2.52
N SER A 17 17.31 16.13 -1.58
CA SER A 17 18.46 15.70 -0.79
C SER A 17 18.11 14.50 0.08
N ASP A 18 16.96 14.50 0.73
CA ASP A 18 16.51 13.39 1.56
C ASP A 18 16.18 12.14 0.74
N LEU A 19 15.55 12.31 -0.43
CA LEU A 19 15.35 11.21 -1.38
C LEU A 19 16.68 10.60 -1.84
N TYR A 20 17.68 11.42 -2.15
CA TYR A 20 19.00 10.92 -2.52
C TYR A 20 19.68 10.22 -1.34
N LYS A 21 19.55 10.74 -0.12
CA LYS A 21 20.08 10.07 1.09
C LYS A 21 19.48 8.69 1.28
N GLN A 22 18.20 8.49 0.95
CA GLN A 22 17.52 7.19 1.06
C GLN A 22 17.89 6.24 -0.10
N LEU A 23 17.83 6.73 -1.34
CA LEU A 23 17.94 5.89 -2.54
C LEU A 23 19.39 5.71 -3.05
N LYS A 24 20.30 6.60 -2.62
CA LYS A 24 21.73 6.63 -2.99
C LYS A 24 22.01 6.66 -4.50
N SER A 25 21.08 7.17 -5.31
CA SER A 25 21.23 7.26 -6.76
C SER A 25 20.26 8.29 -7.35
N TRP A 26 20.78 9.24 -8.13
CA TRP A 26 19.95 10.23 -8.83
C TRP A 26 19.03 9.60 -9.87
N GLN A 27 19.45 8.50 -10.51
CA GLN A 27 18.58 7.75 -11.42
C GLN A 27 17.37 7.17 -10.68
N LYS A 28 17.57 6.63 -9.47
CA LYS A 28 16.46 6.14 -8.63
C LYS A 28 15.57 7.27 -8.14
N VAL A 29 16.14 8.42 -7.75
CA VAL A 29 15.38 9.62 -7.37
C VAL A 29 14.49 10.06 -8.53
N TYR A 30 15.04 10.15 -9.75
CA TYR A 30 14.27 10.47 -10.94
C TYR A 30 13.09 9.52 -11.14
N TRP A 31 13.35 8.20 -11.13
CA TRP A 31 12.28 7.21 -11.35
C TRP A 31 11.24 7.20 -10.22
N TYR A 32 11.66 7.46 -8.99
CA TYR A 32 10.75 7.59 -7.85
C TYR A 32 9.79 8.78 -8.04
N LEU A 33 10.32 9.97 -8.36
CA LEU A 33 9.52 11.18 -8.62
C LEU A 33 8.64 11.03 -9.85
N TRP A 34 9.17 10.49 -10.94
CA TRP A 34 8.38 10.17 -12.11
C TRP A 34 7.21 9.24 -11.72
N GLY A 35 7.47 8.28 -10.83
CA GLY A 35 6.44 7.35 -10.36
C GLY A 35 5.41 7.93 -9.40
N THR A 36 5.59 9.13 -8.82
CA THR A 36 4.57 9.77 -7.96
C THR A 36 3.47 10.46 -8.76
N ILE A 37 3.67 10.69 -10.06
CA ILE A 37 2.72 11.39 -10.94
C ILE A 37 2.21 10.54 -12.10
N ASN A 38 2.79 9.35 -12.30
CA ASN A 38 2.37 8.41 -13.34
C ASN A 38 1.56 7.28 -12.73
N PHE A 39 0.49 6.88 -13.42
CA PHE A 39 -0.41 5.83 -12.99
C PHE A 39 -0.26 4.58 -13.87
N LEU A 40 -0.39 3.42 -13.26
CA LEU A 40 -0.53 2.12 -13.91
C LEU A 40 -1.84 1.47 -13.48
N LYS A 41 -2.35 0.57 -14.30
CA LYS A 41 -3.49 -0.28 -13.96
C LYS A 41 -2.99 -1.66 -13.54
N CYS A 42 -3.42 -2.14 -12.37
CA CYS A 42 -3.05 -3.47 -11.90
C CYS A 42 -3.80 -4.54 -12.72
N SER A 43 -3.07 -5.52 -13.25
CA SER A 43 -3.66 -6.64 -14.00
C SER A 43 -4.45 -7.62 -13.12
N SER A 44 -4.21 -7.62 -11.80
CA SER A 44 -4.87 -8.56 -10.88
C SER A 44 -6.19 -8.02 -10.33
N CYS A 45 -6.23 -6.74 -9.94
CA CYS A 45 -7.40 -6.13 -9.28
C CYS A 45 -8.06 -5.00 -10.08
N ASP A 46 -7.56 -4.69 -11.28
CA ASP A 46 -8.03 -3.61 -12.15
C ASP A 46 -7.99 -2.18 -11.58
N LYS A 47 -7.45 -1.97 -10.37
CA LYS A 47 -7.31 -0.65 -9.76
C LYS A 47 -6.10 0.10 -10.34
N ASN A 48 -6.27 1.42 -10.50
CA ASN A 48 -5.15 2.32 -10.81
C ASN A 48 -4.31 2.59 -9.56
N PHE A 49 -2.99 2.66 -9.72
CA PHE A 49 -2.03 2.97 -8.66
C PHE A 49 -0.87 3.79 -9.20
N LEU A 50 -0.16 4.53 -8.33
CA LEU A 50 1.03 5.29 -8.72
C LEU A 50 2.20 4.35 -9.06
N CYS A 51 3.00 4.64 -10.08
CA CYS A 51 4.11 3.74 -10.45
C CYS A 51 5.11 3.52 -9.29
N ASN A 52 5.28 4.49 -8.40
CA ASN A 52 6.14 4.33 -7.21
C ASN A 52 5.56 3.36 -6.16
N GLN A 53 4.30 2.97 -6.30
CA GLN A 53 3.61 1.94 -5.52
C GLN A 53 3.54 0.59 -6.27
N LEU A 54 4.39 0.37 -7.27
CA LEU A 54 4.48 -0.93 -7.94
C LEU A 54 4.70 -2.06 -6.92
N ALA A 55 4.06 -3.20 -7.20
CA ALA A 55 4.06 -4.38 -6.34
C ALA A 55 3.35 -4.23 -4.98
N HIS A 56 2.58 -3.17 -4.71
CA HIS A 56 1.77 -3.03 -3.48
C HIS A 56 0.34 -3.59 -3.61
N CYS A 57 0.04 -4.37 -4.66
CA CYS A 57 -1.26 -4.99 -4.80
C CYS A 57 -1.41 -6.18 -3.82
N HIS A 58 -2.51 -6.18 -3.07
CA HIS A 58 -2.91 -7.24 -2.13
C HIS A 58 -4.18 -7.95 -2.62
N TYR A 59 -4.20 -8.29 -3.91
CA TYR A 59 -5.35 -8.96 -4.51
C TYR A 59 -5.41 -10.43 -4.05
N HIS A 60 -6.59 -10.84 -3.60
CA HIS A 60 -6.93 -12.23 -3.30
C HIS A 60 -8.04 -12.66 -4.25
N THR A 61 -7.93 -13.86 -4.84
CA THR A 61 -8.92 -14.38 -5.79
C THR A 61 -10.23 -14.81 -5.10
N GLU A 62 -10.16 -15.11 -3.81
CA GLU A 62 -11.28 -15.61 -3.01
C GLU A 62 -11.56 -14.68 -1.81
N MET A 63 -12.83 -14.59 -1.41
CA MET A 63 -13.25 -13.80 -0.25
C MET A 63 -12.79 -14.47 1.05
N SER A 64 -12.50 -13.69 2.09
CA SER A 64 -12.15 -14.26 3.39
C SER A 64 -13.33 -15.03 4.00
N VAL A 65 -13.02 -16.19 4.60
CA VAL A 65 -13.99 -17.08 5.23
C VAL A 65 -13.68 -17.24 6.72
N CYS A 66 -14.73 -17.29 7.53
CA CYS A 66 -14.62 -17.50 8.97
C CYS A 66 -14.42 -18.99 9.27
N SER A 67 -13.29 -19.35 9.88
CA SER A 67 -13.08 -20.71 10.36
C SER A 67 -13.80 -20.89 11.71
N LYS A 68 -15.00 -21.48 11.69
CA LYS A 68 -15.72 -21.82 12.92
C LYS A 68 -15.15 -23.12 13.48
N VAL A 69 -14.31 -23.03 14.52
CA VAL A 69 -13.99 -24.21 15.34
C VAL A 69 -15.25 -24.55 16.14
N GLN A 70 -15.84 -25.72 15.88
CA GLN A 70 -16.93 -26.25 16.70
C GLN A 70 -16.42 -26.59 18.10
N GLY A 71 -16.47 -25.62 19.00
CA GLY A 71 -16.19 -25.76 20.43
C GLY A 71 -17.15 -24.86 21.20
N GLN A 72 -17.88 -25.44 22.13
CA GLN A 72 -19.04 -24.84 22.81
C GLN A 72 -18.61 -23.68 23.73
N ASN A 73 -19.40 -22.60 23.72
CA ASN A 73 -19.37 -21.48 24.67
C ASN A 73 -18.07 -20.69 24.75
N GLU A 74 -17.92 -19.66 23.90
CA GLU A 74 -17.30 -18.37 24.23
C GLU A 74 -17.37 -17.45 22.99
N VAL A 75 -17.37 -16.14 23.21
CA VAL A 75 -17.56 -15.08 22.21
C VAL A 75 -16.70 -15.36 20.97
N ALA A 76 -17.35 -15.71 19.86
CA ALA A 76 -16.70 -16.17 18.64
C ALA A 76 -15.96 -15.03 17.94
N SER A 77 -14.74 -14.75 18.37
CA SER A 77 -13.72 -14.10 17.53
C SER A 77 -13.28 -15.11 16.47
N GLY A 78 -14.14 -15.35 15.48
CA GLY A 78 -13.85 -16.26 14.39
C GLY A 78 -12.74 -15.68 13.51
N THR A 79 -11.58 -16.34 13.50
CA THR A 79 -10.47 -15.97 12.63
C THR A 79 -10.90 -16.09 11.18
N MET A 80 -10.81 -14.98 10.44
CA MET A 80 -11.06 -14.94 9.00
C MET A 80 -9.76 -15.26 8.25
N PHE A 81 -9.85 -16.01 7.15
CA PHE A 81 -8.71 -16.32 6.29
C PHE A 81 -9.10 -16.34 4.81
N TYR A 82 -8.15 -16.04 3.93
CA TYR A 82 -8.31 -16.12 2.47
C TYR A 82 -8.03 -17.54 1.98
N PRO A 83 -9.01 -18.29 1.45
CA PRO A 83 -8.79 -19.68 1.05
C PRO A 83 -7.87 -19.85 -0.18
N CYS A 84 -7.65 -18.79 -0.96
CA CYS A 84 -6.70 -18.80 -2.07
C CYS A 84 -5.23 -19.00 -1.65
N CYS A 85 -4.87 -18.59 -0.42
CA CYS A 85 -3.49 -18.58 0.07
C CYS A 85 -3.34 -19.03 1.53
N ASN A 86 -4.45 -19.36 2.19
CA ASN A 86 -4.55 -19.67 3.62
C ASN A 86 -3.97 -18.59 4.55
N GLN A 87 -3.95 -17.33 4.11
CA GLN A 87 -3.50 -16.20 4.93
C GLN A 87 -4.65 -15.66 5.78
N LEU A 88 -4.33 -15.20 6.99
CA LEU A 88 -5.32 -14.59 7.88
C LEU A 88 -5.75 -13.21 7.38
N ASP A 89 -7.05 -12.96 7.44
CA ASP A 89 -7.65 -11.65 7.18
C ASP A 89 -7.62 -10.85 8.49
N VAL A 90 -6.52 -10.11 8.68
CA VAL A 90 -6.26 -9.31 9.89
C VAL A 90 -6.80 -7.89 9.72
N PRO A 91 -7.47 -7.31 10.74
CA PRO A 91 -7.92 -5.93 10.71
C PRO A 91 -6.75 -4.97 10.48
N HIS A 92 -6.98 -4.01 9.58
CA HIS A 92 -6.00 -3.01 9.16
C HIS A 92 -5.69 -2.01 10.29
N ASP A 93 -4.63 -2.22 11.05
CA ASP A 93 -4.04 -1.14 11.87
C ASP A 93 -3.34 -0.13 10.95
N ILE A 94 -3.18 1.12 11.39
CA ILE A 94 -2.94 2.35 10.58
C ILE A 94 -1.65 2.32 9.71
N GLN A 95 -0.85 1.24 9.74
CA GLN A 95 0.28 1.01 8.83
C GLN A 95 0.05 -0.07 7.74
N GLY A 96 -1.16 -0.61 7.65
CA GLY A 96 -1.84 -0.88 6.38
C GLY A 96 -1.17 -1.75 5.32
N GLN A 97 -0.66 -2.93 5.68
CA GLN A 97 -0.32 -3.94 4.69
C GLN A 97 -1.04 -5.26 5.01
N GLN A 98 -1.99 -5.60 4.14
CA GLN A 98 -2.54 -6.95 4.06
C GLN A 98 -1.43 -7.91 3.64
N PRO A 99 -1.44 -9.18 4.06
CA PRO A 99 -0.51 -10.15 3.52
C PRO A 99 -0.80 -10.35 2.01
N LYS A 100 0.25 -10.40 1.20
CA LYS A 100 0.15 -10.72 -0.25
C LYS A 100 0.09 -12.23 -0.39
N CYS A 101 -0.79 -12.74 -1.24
CA CYS A 101 -0.80 -14.14 -1.66
C CYS A 101 0.57 -14.57 -2.20
#